data_AF-A0A3D2W1T9-F1
#
_entry.id   AF-A0A3D2W1T9-F1
#
_cell.length_a   1.000
_cell.length_b   1.000
_cell.length_c   1.000
_cell.angle_alpha   90.00
_cell.angle_beta   90.00
_cell.angle_gamma   90.00
#
_symmetry.space_group_name_H-M   'P 1'
#
loop_
_entity.id
_entity.type
_entity.pdbx_description
1 polymer ?
#
loop_
_entity_poly.entity_id
_entity_poly.type
_entity_poly.pdbx_seq_one_letter_code
_entity_poly.pdbx_strand_id
1 'polypeptide(L)'
;MIDLIAADPDDLLAQLDGRVVEAGGGQHTLRTRGRGVERIEPSAITQALAILANPNVALLLMLLGIYGLIFEFANPGFVAPGVIGAVCLVLGLYGLNQLPLNYAGLALIILGIAFMIAEAFTPTFGILGIGGGIAFLIGAGMLIDTDIAEYQLSWPVIVLATALTGGFVALALGLTLRAHRKRPATGAQVLLGQRVEVLDWAGASGHVWAQGERWRAQGPERLSPGRFARVTGVESLTLQVKPDEGEGVAP
;
A
#
# COMPACT_ATOMS: atom_id res chain seq x y z
N MET A 1 25.38 14.14 36.98
CA MET A 1 26.68 14.54 37.56
C MET A 1 27.70 13.53 37.08
N ILE A 2 28.80 13.99 36.49
CA ILE A 2 29.91 13.12 36.04
C ILE A 2 31.01 13.29 37.08
N ASP A 3 31.35 12.22 37.80
CA ASP A 3 32.28 12.28 38.94
C ASP A 3 33.75 12.07 38.55
N LEU A 4 34.00 11.55 37.34
CA LEU A 4 35.32 11.22 36.80
C LEU A 4 35.31 11.33 35.27
N ILE A 5 36.39 11.87 34.71
CA ILE A 5 36.67 11.86 33.28
C ILE A 5 38.03 11.20 33.12
N ALA A 6 38.07 10.09 32.37
CA ALA A 6 39.29 9.34 32.08
C ALA A 6 39.54 9.33 30.58
N ALA A 7 40.81 9.27 30.18
CA ALA A 7 41.21 9.27 28.77
C ALA A 7 40.95 7.91 28.10
N ASP A 8 41.03 6.83 28.87
CA ASP A 8 40.84 5.45 28.41
C ASP A 8 40.40 4.53 29.57
N PRO A 9 40.01 3.27 29.29
CA PRO A 9 39.55 2.35 30.32
C PRO A 9 40.61 2.00 31.38
N ASP A 10 41.90 2.02 31.03
CA ASP A 10 42.97 1.69 31.97
C ASP A 10 43.22 2.86 32.93
N ASP A 11 43.17 4.10 32.42
CA ASP A 11 43.18 5.34 33.21
C ASP A 11 41.96 5.40 34.15
N LEU A 12 40.77 4.99 33.68
CA LEU A 12 39.58 4.90 34.51
C LEU A 12 39.78 3.90 35.68
N LEU A 13 40.32 2.71 35.39
CA LEU A 13 40.61 1.69 36.41
C LEU A 13 41.66 2.17 37.42
N ALA A 14 42.65 2.94 36.98
CA ALA A 14 43.64 3.55 37.87
C ALA A 14 43.01 4.61 38.79
N GLN A 15 42.13 5.45 38.26
CA GLN A 15 41.46 6.51 39.03
C GLN A 15 40.36 5.98 39.98
N LEU A 16 39.78 4.81 39.68
CA LEU A 16 38.79 4.14 40.54
C LEU A 16 39.42 3.32 41.67
N ASP A 17 40.72 3.00 41.58
CA ASP A 17 41.38 2.14 42.55
C ASP A 17 41.47 2.81 43.93
N GLY A 18 41.01 2.10 44.97
CA GLY A 18 40.97 2.61 46.34
C GLY A 18 39.78 3.51 46.66
N ARG A 19 38.90 3.84 45.71
CA ARG A 19 37.67 4.58 46.01
C ARG A 19 36.67 3.72 46.77
N VAL A 20 35.97 4.31 47.73
CA VAL A 20 34.86 3.68 48.45
C VAL A 20 33.57 4.04 47.73
N VAL A 21 32.82 3.03 47.30
CA VAL A 21 31.48 3.19 46.71
C VAL A 21 30.45 2.49 47.57
N GLU A 22 29.25 3.05 47.61
CA GLU A 22 28.11 2.44 48.29
C GLU A 22 27.39 1.53 47.30
N ALA A 23 27.43 0.22 47.53
CA ALA A 23 26.81 -0.77 46.66
C ALA A 23 26.13 -1.84 47.52
N GLY A 24 24.90 -2.22 47.18
CA GLY A 24 24.17 -3.26 47.91
C GLY A 24 23.86 -2.94 49.39
N GLY A 25 23.87 -1.66 49.79
CA GLY A 25 23.59 -1.22 51.17
C GLY A 25 24.82 -1.21 52.09
N GLY A 26 26.04 -1.27 51.54
CA GLY A 26 27.29 -1.16 52.31
C GLY A 26 28.39 -0.42 51.55
N GLN A 27 29.42 0.02 52.28
CA GLN A 27 30.60 0.64 51.70
C GLN A 27 31.60 -0.43 51.23
N HIS A 28 31.93 -0.40 49.94
CA HIS A 28 32.90 -1.30 49.32
C HIS A 28 34.04 -0.50 48.70
N THR A 29 35.27 -0.81 49.07
CA THR A 29 36.46 -0.24 48.42
C THR A 29 36.71 -0.95 47.09
N LEU A 30 36.70 -0.19 46.00
CA LEU A 30 37.05 -0.66 44.67
C LEU A 30 38.54 -1.00 44.62
N ARG A 31 38.87 -2.20 44.16
CA ARG A 31 40.23 -2.67 43.90
C ARG A 31 40.34 -3.03 42.43
N THR A 32 40.67 -2.05 41.61
CA THR A 32 40.61 -2.13 40.14
C THR A 32 42.00 -2.29 39.52
N ARG A 33 43.08 -1.99 40.28
CA ARG A 33 44.45 -2.08 39.79
C ARG A 33 44.85 -3.52 39.46
N GLY A 34 45.31 -3.73 38.23
CA GLY A 34 45.77 -5.03 37.73
C GLY A 34 44.66 -6.00 37.34
N ARG A 35 43.39 -5.56 37.30
CA ARG A 35 42.29 -6.35 36.73
C ARG A 35 42.22 -6.12 35.22
N GLY A 36 42.13 -7.21 34.46
CA GLY A 36 41.96 -7.14 33.01
C GLY A 36 40.57 -6.62 32.63
N VAL A 37 40.50 -5.77 31.60
CA VAL A 37 39.25 -5.33 31.00
C VAL A 37 38.72 -6.47 30.13
N GLU A 38 37.60 -7.08 30.53
CA GLU A 38 36.88 -8.02 29.68
C GLU A 38 35.92 -7.24 28.77
N ARG A 39 36.21 -7.24 27.48
CA ARG A 39 35.37 -6.56 26.49
C ARG A 39 34.25 -7.50 26.07
N ILE A 40 33.03 -7.22 26.52
CA ILE A 40 31.85 -7.95 26.08
C ILE A 40 31.46 -7.39 24.71
N GLU A 41 31.73 -8.15 23.64
CA GLU A 41 31.25 -7.77 22.31
C GLU A 41 29.74 -8.00 22.19
N PRO A 42 29.02 -7.10 21.50
CA PRO A 42 27.59 -7.28 21.27
C PRO A 42 27.35 -8.57 20.47
N SER A 43 26.46 -9.43 20.95
CA SER A 43 26.04 -10.62 20.21
C SER A 43 25.32 -10.24 18.89
N ALA A 44 25.21 -11.17 17.94
CA ALA A 44 24.51 -10.92 16.68
C ALA A 44 23.05 -10.46 16.89
N ILE A 45 22.37 -10.99 17.91
CA ILE A 45 21.02 -10.56 18.30
C ILE A 45 21.06 -9.13 18.82
N THR A 46 22.03 -8.79 19.66
CA THR A 46 22.21 -7.42 20.18
C THR A 46 22.49 -6.42 19.06
N GLN A 47 23.28 -6.79 18.04
CA GLN A 47 23.51 -5.95 16.87
C GLN A 47 22.24 -5.76 16.02
N ALA A 48 21.48 -6.82 15.77
CA ALA A 48 20.19 -6.72 15.09
C ALA A 48 19.19 -5.85 15.87
N LEU A 49 19.13 -6.00 17.20
CA LEU A 49 18.29 -5.15 18.05
C LEU A 49 18.74 -3.68 18.04
N ALA A 50 20.05 -3.42 17.97
CA ALA A 50 20.58 -2.05 17.87
C ALA A 50 20.19 -1.37 16.54
N ILE A 51 20.11 -2.14 15.44
CA ILE A 51 19.60 -1.63 14.15
C ILE A 51 18.10 -1.30 14.26
N LEU A 52 17.32 -2.14 14.94
CA LEU A 52 15.88 -1.90 15.16
C LEU A 52 15.62 -0.69 16.07
N ALA A 53 16.55 -0.36 16.96
CA ALA A 53 16.49 0.85 17.78
C ALA A 53 16.69 2.14 16.96
N ASN A 54 17.08 2.05 15.68
CA ASN A 54 17.14 3.22 14.82
C ASN A 54 15.73 3.60 14.35
N PRO A 55 15.26 4.83 14.64
CA PRO A 55 13.90 5.26 14.33
C PRO A 55 13.56 5.24 12.83
N ASN A 56 14.53 5.56 11.97
CA ASN A 56 14.32 5.54 10.53
C ASN A 56 14.14 4.10 10.02
N VAL A 57 14.90 3.15 10.56
CA VAL A 57 14.79 1.73 10.21
C VAL A 57 13.45 1.18 10.68
N ALA A 58 13.04 1.50 11.90
CA ALA A 58 11.76 1.10 12.45
C ALA A 58 10.58 1.62 11.61
N LEU A 59 10.63 2.89 11.19
CA LEU A 59 9.63 3.48 10.29
C LEU A 59 9.60 2.78 8.91
N LEU A 60 10.76 2.52 8.31
CA LEU A 60 10.84 1.83 7.02
C LEU A 60 10.27 0.41 7.09
N LEU A 61 10.59 -0.33 8.16
CA LEU A 61 10.03 -1.67 8.41
C LEU A 61 8.52 -1.63 8.58
N MET A 62 8.00 -0.63 9.31
CA MET A 62 6.56 -0.44 9.47
C MET A 62 5.87 -0.17 8.13
N LEU A 63 6.43 0.72 7.30
CA LEU A 63 5.92 1.02 5.95
C LEU A 63 5.92 -0.22 5.05
N LEU A 64 7.05 -0.94 5.00
CA LEU A 64 7.16 -2.22 4.29
C LEU A 64 6.12 -3.23 4.79
N GLY A 65 5.91 -3.27 6.10
CA GLY A 65 4.91 -4.12 6.73
C GLY A 65 3.50 -3.84 6.25
N ILE A 66 3.11 -2.57 6.28
CA ILE A 66 1.81 -2.09 5.80
C ILE A 66 1.63 -2.40 4.31
N TYR A 67 2.65 -2.15 3.47
CA TYR A 67 2.57 -2.47 2.04
C TYR A 67 2.45 -3.96 1.77
N GLY A 68 3.15 -4.81 2.51
CA GLY A 68 3.02 -6.26 2.40
C GLY A 68 1.59 -6.74 2.66
N LEU A 69 0.96 -6.19 3.69
CA LEU A 69 -0.46 -6.46 4.00
C LEU A 69 -1.39 -5.94 2.90
N ILE A 70 -1.23 -4.69 2.45
CA ILE A 70 -2.03 -4.12 1.35
C ILE A 70 -1.91 -5.01 0.10
N PHE A 71 -0.71 -5.48 -0.22
CA PHE A 71 -0.46 -6.32 -1.39
C PHE A 71 -1.13 -7.69 -1.30
N GLU A 72 -1.13 -8.31 -0.12
CA GLU A 72 -1.88 -9.55 0.15
C GLU A 72 -3.39 -9.34 -0.04
N PHE A 73 -3.95 -8.25 0.50
CA PHE A 73 -5.36 -7.93 0.31
C PHE A 73 -5.73 -7.59 -1.15
N ALA A 74 -4.81 -6.96 -1.89
CA ALA A 74 -5.03 -6.61 -3.29
C ALA A 74 -4.93 -7.82 -4.25
N ASN A 75 -4.18 -8.85 -3.88
CA ASN A 75 -3.92 -10.03 -4.71
C ASN A 75 -4.26 -11.33 -3.95
N PRO A 76 -5.55 -11.71 -3.88
CA PRO A 76 -5.95 -12.93 -3.18
C PRO A 76 -5.24 -14.15 -3.76
N GLY A 77 -4.55 -14.91 -2.90
CA GLY A 77 -3.82 -16.14 -3.26
C GLY A 77 -2.30 -16.08 -3.07
N PHE A 78 -1.71 -14.90 -2.85
CA PHE A 78 -0.30 -14.74 -2.47
C PHE A 78 -0.16 -14.53 -0.96
N VAL A 79 0.23 -15.58 -0.22
CA VAL A 79 0.39 -15.54 1.25
C VAL A 79 1.74 -14.95 1.70
N ALA A 80 2.78 -15.08 0.85
CA ALA A 80 4.14 -14.64 1.20
C ALA A 80 4.27 -13.12 1.54
N PRO A 81 3.64 -12.19 0.80
CA PRO A 81 3.72 -10.75 1.10
C PRO A 81 3.09 -10.40 2.45
N GLY A 82 2.01 -11.10 2.80
CA GLY A 82 1.30 -10.94 4.06
C GLY A 82 2.14 -11.28 5.28
N VAL A 83 2.73 -12.48 5.26
CA VAL A 83 3.58 -12.98 6.36
C VAL A 83 4.82 -12.11 6.51
N ILE A 84 5.50 -11.78 5.40
CA ILE A 84 6.66 -10.89 5.42
C ILE A 84 6.26 -9.51 5.95
N GLY A 85 5.11 -8.99 5.49
CA GLY A 85 4.57 -7.72 5.93
C GLY A 85 4.28 -7.68 7.44
N ALA A 86 3.58 -8.69 7.95
CA ALA A 86 3.26 -8.80 9.37
C ALA A 86 4.51 -8.86 10.24
N VAL A 87 5.53 -9.63 9.85
CA VAL A 87 6.81 -9.73 10.58
C VAL A 87 7.52 -8.38 10.59
N CYS A 88 7.64 -7.71 9.43
CA CYS A 88 8.24 -6.38 9.34
C CYS A 88 7.50 -5.35 10.19
N LEU A 89 6.17 -5.40 10.19
CA LEU A 89 5.32 -4.50 10.98
C LEU A 89 5.58 -4.67 12.48
N VAL A 90 5.61 -5.92 12.97
CA VAL A 90 5.85 -6.22 14.39
C VAL A 90 7.25 -5.78 14.81
N LEU A 91 8.27 -6.03 13.97
CA LEU A 91 9.65 -5.61 14.26
C LEU A 91 9.79 -4.08 14.26
N GLY A 92 9.15 -3.37 13.33
CA GLY A 92 9.12 -1.92 13.30
C GLY A 92 8.44 -1.32 14.53
N LEU A 93 7.29 -1.87 14.93
CA LEU A 93 6.58 -1.45 16.16
C LEU A 93 7.40 -1.72 17.43
N TYR A 94 8.12 -2.84 17.49
CA TYR A 94 9.01 -3.14 18.61
C TYR A 94 10.17 -2.14 18.71
N GLY A 95 10.81 -1.82 17.57
CA GLY A 95 11.87 -0.80 17.52
C GLY A 95 11.38 0.58 17.96
N LEU A 96 10.17 0.94 17.53
CA LEU A 96 9.50 2.15 17.98
C LEU A 96 9.23 2.14 19.49
N ASN A 97 8.82 1.04 20.11
CA ASN A 97 8.49 0.96 21.54
C ASN A 97 9.67 1.30 22.48
N GLN A 98 10.92 1.11 22.01
CA GLN A 98 12.12 1.47 22.77
C GLN A 98 12.42 2.98 22.74
N LEU A 99 11.73 3.73 21.88
CA LEU A 99 11.81 5.19 21.77
C LEU A 99 10.66 5.82 22.59
N PRO A 100 10.82 7.06 23.08
CA PRO A 100 9.71 7.81 23.68
C PRO A 100 8.65 8.14 22.61
N LEU A 101 7.74 7.19 22.38
CA LEU A 101 6.73 7.29 21.33
C LEU A 101 5.59 8.21 21.71
N ASN A 102 5.20 9.03 20.74
CA ASN A 102 3.92 9.70 20.79
C ASN A 102 2.83 8.84 20.14
N TYR A 103 2.00 8.22 20.97
CA TYR A 103 0.86 7.41 20.50
C TYR A 103 -0.14 8.18 19.64
N ALA A 104 -0.26 9.51 19.80
CA ALA A 104 -1.10 10.32 18.92
C ALA A 104 -0.50 10.41 17.51
N GLY A 105 0.83 10.52 17.40
CA GLY A 105 1.54 10.49 16.12
C GLY A 105 1.33 9.16 15.39
N LEU A 106 1.47 8.04 16.09
CA LEU A 106 1.21 6.70 15.55
C LEU A 106 -0.24 6.53 15.09
N ALA A 107 -1.21 6.97 15.90
CA ALA A 107 -2.62 6.90 15.54
C ALA A 107 -2.94 7.72 14.28
N LEU A 108 -2.33 8.91 14.14
CA LEU A 108 -2.47 9.76 12.95
C LEU A 108 -1.87 9.13 11.69
N ILE A 109 -0.74 8.44 11.80
CA ILE A 109 -0.15 7.69 10.67
C ILE A 109 -1.09 6.59 10.21
N ILE A 110 -1.58 5.76 11.14
CA ILE A 110 -2.50 4.66 10.83
C ILE A 110 -3.79 5.21 10.20
N LEU A 111 -4.35 6.27 10.78
CA LEU A 111 -5.55 6.93 10.28
C LEU A 111 -5.33 7.52 8.87
N GLY A 112 -4.18 8.16 8.66
CA GLY A 112 -3.82 8.75 7.36
C GLY A 112 -3.73 7.70 6.27
N ILE A 113 -3.08 6.56 6.55
CA ILE A 113 -3.01 5.42 5.65
C ILE A 113 -4.41 4.83 5.38
N ALA A 114 -5.22 4.66 6.42
CA ALA A 114 -6.59 4.16 6.27
C ALA A 114 -7.44 5.05 5.36
N PHE A 115 -7.33 6.39 5.48
CA PHE A 115 -8.02 7.34 4.61
C PHE A 115 -7.52 7.29 3.17
N MET A 116 -6.20 7.18 2.95
CA MET A 116 -5.66 6.99 1.60
C MET A 116 -6.15 5.70 0.95
N ILE A 117 -6.21 4.60 1.70
CA ILE A 117 -6.75 3.32 1.22
C ILE A 117 -8.24 3.47 0.92
N ALA A 118 -9.02 4.08 1.82
CA ALA A 118 -10.45 4.30 1.62
C ALA A 118 -10.73 5.13 0.35
N GLU A 119 -9.97 6.19 0.10
CA GLU A 119 -10.07 6.97 -1.15
C GLU A 119 -9.82 6.11 -2.40
N ALA A 120 -8.95 5.10 -2.34
CA ALA A 120 -8.68 4.22 -3.46
C ALA A 120 -9.87 3.29 -3.81
N PHE A 121 -10.67 2.89 -2.81
CA PHE A 121 -11.86 2.05 -2.99
C PHE A 121 -13.14 2.87 -3.23
N THR A 122 -13.25 4.04 -2.61
CA THR A 122 -14.35 4.98 -2.77
C THR A 122 -13.81 6.36 -3.16
N PRO A 123 -13.58 6.62 -4.46
CA PRO A 123 -13.03 7.89 -4.92
C PRO A 123 -14.00 9.03 -4.55
N THR A 124 -13.64 9.80 -3.53
CA THR A 124 -14.44 10.88 -2.92
C THR A 124 -13.90 12.24 -3.37
N PHE A 125 -13.48 12.35 -4.63
CA PHE A 125 -12.84 13.54 -5.22
C PHE A 125 -11.47 13.91 -4.60
N GLY A 126 -10.77 12.98 -3.96
CA GLY A 126 -9.43 13.19 -3.41
C GLY A 126 -9.41 13.78 -2.01
N ILE A 127 -10.56 14.01 -1.37
CA ILE A 127 -10.66 14.63 -0.05
C ILE A 127 -10.06 13.72 1.03
N LEU A 128 -10.38 12.42 1.03
CA LEU A 128 -9.78 11.49 1.99
C LEU A 128 -8.30 11.25 1.67
N GLY A 129 -7.91 11.26 0.40
CA GLY A 129 -6.50 11.12 -0.01
C GLY A 129 -5.62 12.26 0.51
N ILE A 130 -6.04 13.52 0.29
CA ILE A 130 -5.30 14.70 0.75
C ILE A 130 -5.34 14.80 2.29
N GLY A 131 -6.50 14.59 2.90
CA GLY A 131 -6.64 14.56 4.36
C GLY A 131 -5.79 13.48 5.00
N GLY A 132 -5.72 12.30 4.39
CA GLY A 132 -4.87 11.20 4.81
C GLY A 132 -3.38 11.52 4.70
N GLY A 133 -2.97 12.23 3.64
CA GLY A 133 -1.59 12.72 3.47
C GLY A 133 -1.17 13.72 4.54
N ILE A 134 -2.04 14.68 4.86
CA ILE A 134 -1.79 15.66 5.91
C ILE A 134 -1.73 14.96 7.27
N ALA A 135 -2.66 14.06 7.57
CA ALA A 135 -2.66 13.28 8.81
C ALA A 135 -1.37 12.44 8.95
N PHE A 136 -0.94 11.79 7.86
CA PHE A 136 0.31 11.03 7.84
C PHE A 136 1.53 11.91 8.10
N LEU A 137 1.63 13.09 7.45
CA LEU A 137 2.73 14.04 7.65
C LEU A 137 2.82 14.53 9.09
N ILE A 138 1.69 14.95 9.66
CA ILE A 138 1.62 15.41 11.05
C ILE A 138 1.96 14.26 11.99
N GLY A 139 1.40 13.07 11.76
CA GLY A 139 1.66 11.90 12.58
C GLY A 139 3.12 11.45 12.54
N ALA A 140 3.76 11.45 11.36
CA ALA A 140 5.16 11.12 11.19
C ALA A 140 6.09 12.13 11.87
N GLY A 141 5.77 13.43 11.82
CA GLY A 141 6.52 14.47 12.53
C GLY A 141 6.37 14.39 14.05
N MET A 142 5.20 13.96 14.55
CA MET A 142 4.94 13.81 15.97
C MET A 142 5.40 12.47 16.55
N LEU A 143 5.75 11.48 15.72
CA LEU A 143 5.91 10.08 16.12
C LEU A 143 6.93 9.87 17.24
N ILE A 144 8.00 10.68 17.26
CA ILE A 144 9.08 10.59 18.25
C ILE A 144 9.11 11.87 19.08
N ASP A 145 8.93 11.72 20.39
CA ASP A 145 8.95 12.81 21.36
C ASP A 145 10.31 12.80 22.09
N THR A 146 11.34 13.40 21.50
CA THR A 146 12.69 13.39 22.11
C THR A 146 13.53 14.62 21.78
N ASP A 147 14.22 15.14 22.80
CA ASP A 147 15.12 16.29 22.71
C ASP A 147 16.50 15.95 22.10
N ILE A 148 16.75 14.66 21.83
CA ILE A 148 18.01 14.15 21.31
C ILE A 148 17.93 14.11 19.77
N ALA A 149 18.65 15.01 19.10
CA ALA A 149 18.63 15.16 17.65
C ALA A 149 18.92 13.86 16.85
N GLU A 150 19.70 12.94 17.42
CA GLU A 150 20.06 11.65 16.80
C GLU A 150 18.88 10.65 16.75
N TYR A 151 17.90 10.81 17.62
CA TYR A 151 16.69 9.97 17.65
C TYR A 151 15.51 10.60 16.89
N GLN A 152 15.66 11.81 16.35
CA GLN A 152 14.62 12.43 15.52
C GLN A 152 14.58 11.78 14.13
N LEU A 153 13.37 11.65 13.56
CA LEU A 153 13.21 11.21 12.18
C LEU A 153 13.88 12.22 11.24
N SER A 154 14.67 11.73 10.29
CA SER A 154 15.23 12.63 9.28
C SER A 154 14.13 13.16 8.35
N TRP A 155 14.11 14.47 8.13
CA TRP A 155 13.20 15.12 7.17
C TRP A 155 13.22 14.48 5.77
N PRO A 156 14.39 14.11 5.20
CA PRO A 156 14.43 13.42 3.90
C PRO A 156 13.67 12.09 3.90
N VAL A 157 13.75 11.31 4.98
CA VAL A 157 13.01 10.03 5.10
C VAL A 157 11.51 10.29 5.16
N ILE A 158 11.04 11.28 5.94
CA ILE A 158 9.62 11.65 6.01
C ILE A 158 9.09 12.06 4.63
N VAL A 159 9.81 12.96 3.94
CA VAL A 159 9.40 13.47 2.63
C VAL A 159 9.40 12.35 1.59
N LEU A 160 10.43 11.51 1.57
CA LEU A 160 10.52 10.39 0.64
C LEU A 160 9.42 9.35 0.90
N ALA A 161 9.18 8.97 2.16
CA ALA A 161 8.11 8.05 2.53
C ALA A 161 6.74 8.59 2.15
N THR A 162 6.48 9.88 2.41
CA THR A 162 5.23 10.55 2.03
C THR A 162 5.06 10.57 0.51
N ALA A 163 6.11 10.91 -0.24
CA ALA A 163 6.08 10.97 -1.69
C ALA A 163 5.86 9.59 -2.33
N LEU A 164 6.54 8.55 -1.83
CA LEU A 164 6.36 7.18 -2.29
C LEU A 164 4.94 6.68 -2.01
N THR A 165 4.41 6.96 -0.83
CA THR A 165 3.06 6.56 -0.44
C THR A 165 2.00 7.28 -1.23
N GLY A 166 2.09 8.61 -1.33
CA GLY A 166 1.18 9.40 -2.17
C GLY A 166 1.26 9.00 -3.64
N GLY A 167 2.46 8.75 -4.16
CA GLY A 167 2.69 8.32 -5.54
C GLY A 167 2.12 6.93 -5.83
N PHE A 168 2.30 5.97 -4.92
CA PHE A 168 1.72 4.63 -5.03
C PHE A 168 0.19 4.69 -5.05
N VAL A 169 -0.42 5.44 -4.13
CA VAL A 169 -1.88 5.63 -4.06
C VAL A 169 -2.39 6.32 -5.32
N ALA A 170 -1.72 7.37 -5.80
CA ALA A 170 -2.10 8.07 -7.02
C ALA A 170 -1.98 7.17 -8.27
N LEU A 171 -0.93 6.34 -8.35
CA LEU A 171 -0.77 5.36 -9.42
C LEU A 171 -1.87 4.31 -9.39
N ALA A 172 -2.13 3.72 -8.21
CA ALA A 172 -3.19 2.75 -8.01
C ALA A 172 -4.56 3.33 -8.41
N LEU A 173 -4.88 4.55 -7.98
CA LEU A 173 -6.10 5.26 -8.37
C LEU A 173 -6.15 5.55 -9.88
N GLY A 174 -5.03 5.94 -10.49
CA GLY A 174 -4.93 6.15 -11.94
C GLY A 174 -5.19 4.86 -12.73
N LEU A 175 -4.67 3.73 -12.25
CA LEU A 175 -4.89 2.42 -12.85
C LEU A 175 -6.33 1.95 -12.67
N THR A 176 -6.93 2.10 -11.49
CA THR A 176 -8.33 1.72 -11.23
C THR A 176 -9.29 2.59 -12.02
N LEU A 177 -9.11 3.92 -12.05
CA LEU A 177 -9.91 4.82 -12.88
C LEU A 177 -9.78 4.50 -14.37
N ARG A 178 -8.58 4.14 -14.84
CA ARG A 178 -8.35 3.71 -16.22
C ARG A 178 -9.02 2.37 -16.53
N ALA A 179 -9.04 1.44 -15.57
CA ALA A 179 -9.74 0.17 -15.69
C ALA A 179 -11.26 0.37 -15.73
N HIS A 180 -11.82 1.25 -14.89
CA HIS A 180 -13.25 1.59 -14.92
C HIS A 180 -13.67 2.46 -16.11
N ARG A 181 -12.75 3.23 -16.70
CA ARG A 181 -12.99 3.98 -17.95
C ARG A 181 -12.96 3.10 -19.20
N LYS A 182 -12.41 1.89 -19.13
CA LYS A 182 -12.61 0.91 -20.21
C LYS A 182 -14.08 0.50 -20.14
N ARG A 183 -14.87 0.96 -21.13
CA ARG A 183 -16.30 0.64 -21.27
C ARG A 183 -16.51 -0.85 -20.99
N PRO A 184 -17.54 -1.24 -20.21
CA PRO A 184 -17.84 -2.63 -19.96
C PRO A 184 -18.21 -3.31 -21.28
N ALA A 185 -17.25 -3.99 -21.90
CA ALA A 185 -17.48 -4.85 -23.05
C ALA A 185 -17.97 -6.22 -22.56
N THR A 186 -19.09 -6.24 -21.84
CA THR A 186 -19.72 -7.47 -21.36
C THR A 186 -21.13 -7.60 -21.94
N GLY A 187 -21.44 -8.79 -22.47
CA GLY A 187 -22.75 -9.14 -23.02
C GLY A 187 -23.05 -8.53 -24.40
N ALA A 188 -24.30 -8.09 -24.58
CA ALA A 188 -24.86 -7.64 -25.86
C ALA A 188 -24.09 -6.48 -26.53
N GLN A 189 -23.34 -5.67 -25.78
CA GLN A 189 -22.53 -4.58 -26.35
C GLN A 189 -21.39 -5.08 -27.26
N VAL A 190 -20.93 -6.33 -27.11
CA VAL A 190 -19.95 -6.96 -28.02
C VAL A 190 -20.56 -7.21 -29.41
N LEU A 191 -21.88 -7.29 -29.49
CA LEU A 191 -22.61 -7.48 -30.75
C LEU A 191 -22.66 -6.20 -31.58
N LEU A 192 -22.35 -5.02 -31.00
CA LEU A 192 -22.32 -3.76 -31.74
C LEU A 192 -21.33 -3.84 -32.92
N GLY A 193 -21.84 -3.59 -34.12
CA GLY A 193 -21.07 -3.66 -35.37
C GLY A 193 -20.93 -5.06 -35.96
N GLN A 194 -21.34 -6.12 -35.25
CA GLN A 194 -21.30 -7.50 -35.77
C GLN A 194 -22.34 -7.73 -36.88
N ARG A 195 -21.98 -8.62 -37.80
CA ARG A 195 -22.85 -9.17 -38.82
C ARG A 195 -23.63 -10.34 -38.22
N VAL A 196 -24.95 -10.27 -38.26
CA VAL A 196 -25.87 -11.26 -37.68
C VAL A 196 -26.83 -11.75 -38.74
N GLU A 197 -27.24 -13.02 -38.67
CA GLU A 197 -28.16 -13.61 -39.65
C GLU A 197 -29.62 -13.39 -39.20
N VAL A 198 -30.50 -12.98 -40.11
CA VAL A 198 -31.93 -12.81 -39.83
C VAL A 198 -32.63 -14.17 -39.87
N LEU A 199 -33.26 -14.57 -38.77
CA LEU A 199 -33.99 -15.84 -38.68
C LEU A 199 -35.46 -15.69 -39.08
N ASP A 200 -36.11 -14.67 -38.53
CA ASP A 200 -37.48 -14.29 -38.86
C ASP A 200 -37.63 -12.78 -38.79
N TRP A 201 -38.55 -12.25 -39.58
CA TRP A 201 -38.82 -10.82 -39.62
C TRP A 201 -40.30 -10.56 -39.92
N ALA A 202 -40.93 -9.70 -39.14
CA ALA A 202 -42.32 -9.31 -39.30
C ALA A 202 -42.50 -7.83 -38.93
N GLY A 203 -42.84 -7.00 -39.93
CA GLY A 203 -42.89 -5.55 -39.75
C GLY A 203 -41.52 -5.02 -39.33
N ALA A 204 -41.45 -4.23 -38.26
CA ALA A 204 -40.21 -3.60 -37.78
C ALA A 204 -39.42 -4.44 -36.75
N SER A 205 -39.78 -5.72 -36.53
CA SER A 205 -39.12 -6.55 -35.52
C SER A 205 -39.03 -8.02 -35.93
N GLY A 206 -38.11 -8.73 -35.31
CA GLY A 206 -37.90 -10.15 -35.57
C GLY A 206 -36.82 -10.74 -34.68
N HIS A 207 -36.20 -11.82 -35.15
CA HIS A 207 -35.09 -12.46 -34.46
C HIS A 207 -33.88 -12.62 -35.36
N VAL A 208 -32.70 -12.45 -34.77
CA VAL A 208 -31.40 -12.64 -35.42
C VAL A 208 -30.57 -13.66 -34.66
N TRP A 209 -29.70 -14.36 -35.38
CA TRP A 209 -28.72 -15.25 -34.79
C TRP A 209 -27.41 -14.51 -34.56
N ALA A 210 -26.99 -14.43 -33.30
CA ALA A 210 -25.80 -13.71 -32.89
C ALA A 210 -25.07 -14.52 -31.79
N GLN A 211 -23.77 -14.79 -31.99
CA GLN A 211 -22.92 -15.53 -31.03
C GLN A 211 -23.50 -16.89 -30.57
N GLY A 212 -24.25 -17.59 -31.44
CA GLY A 212 -24.83 -18.90 -31.11
C GLY A 212 -26.16 -18.84 -30.36
N GLU A 213 -26.75 -17.65 -30.20
CA GLU A 213 -28.03 -17.43 -29.54
C GLU A 213 -29.04 -16.72 -30.46
N ARG A 214 -30.33 -16.94 -30.17
CA ARG A 214 -31.45 -16.25 -30.83
C ARG A 214 -31.78 -14.96 -30.09
N TRP A 215 -31.49 -13.83 -30.71
CA TRP A 215 -31.71 -12.49 -30.15
C TRP A 215 -32.93 -11.81 -30.76
N ARG A 216 -33.69 -11.08 -29.96
CA ARG A 216 -34.75 -10.20 -30.46
C ARG A 216 -34.11 -8.98 -31.12
N ALA A 217 -34.61 -8.59 -32.29
CA ALA A 217 -34.09 -7.45 -33.03
C ALA A 217 -35.21 -6.53 -33.56
N GLN A 218 -34.88 -5.26 -33.71
CA GLN A 218 -35.71 -4.22 -34.30
C GLN A 218 -34.93 -3.50 -35.41
N GLY A 219 -35.63 -3.08 -36.46
CA GLY A 219 -35.02 -2.54 -37.66
C GLY A 219 -36.05 -2.19 -38.74
N PRO A 220 -35.61 -1.87 -39.97
CA PRO A 220 -36.52 -1.52 -41.05
C PRO A 220 -37.44 -2.68 -41.46
N GLU A 221 -38.60 -2.35 -42.03
CA GLU A 221 -39.64 -3.34 -42.37
C GLU A 221 -39.22 -4.39 -43.42
N ARG A 222 -38.17 -4.09 -44.19
CA ARG A 222 -37.66 -4.93 -45.28
C ARG A 222 -36.37 -5.63 -44.88
N LEU A 223 -36.46 -6.58 -43.97
CA LEU A 223 -35.40 -7.57 -43.72
C LEU A 223 -35.96 -8.96 -44.05
N SER A 224 -35.16 -9.77 -44.74
CA SER A 224 -35.57 -11.10 -45.19
C SER A 224 -34.84 -12.18 -44.38
N PRO A 225 -35.54 -13.24 -43.95
CA PRO A 225 -34.90 -14.43 -43.36
C PRO A 225 -33.76 -14.97 -44.24
N GLY A 226 -32.66 -15.41 -43.63
CA GLY A 226 -31.46 -15.93 -44.28
C GLY A 226 -30.52 -14.85 -44.85
N ARG A 227 -30.85 -13.56 -44.73
CA ARG A 227 -29.95 -12.45 -45.05
C ARG A 227 -29.21 -11.97 -43.79
N PHE A 228 -28.10 -11.27 -44.02
CA PHE A 228 -27.32 -10.68 -42.94
C PHE A 228 -27.73 -9.23 -42.67
N ALA A 229 -27.72 -8.86 -41.41
CA ALA A 229 -27.91 -7.51 -40.91
C ALA A 229 -26.73 -7.11 -40.02
N ARG A 230 -26.52 -5.81 -39.82
CA ARG A 230 -25.49 -5.27 -38.95
C ARG A 230 -26.13 -4.65 -37.72
N VAL A 231 -25.62 -5.03 -36.55
CA VAL A 231 -26.09 -4.47 -35.27
C VAL A 231 -25.56 -3.05 -35.11
N THR A 232 -26.45 -2.08 -35.00
CA THR A 232 -26.13 -0.65 -34.83
C THR A 232 -26.32 -0.16 -33.40
N GLY A 233 -27.07 -0.90 -32.58
CA GLY A 233 -27.40 -0.51 -31.22
C GLY A 233 -27.87 -1.69 -30.39
N VAL A 234 -27.85 -1.54 -29.08
CA VAL A 234 -28.42 -2.50 -28.12
C VAL A 234 -29.25 -1.71 -27.13
N GLU A 235 -30.55 -1.96 -27.09
CA GLU A 235 -31.47 -1.35 -26.15
C GLU A 235 -32.07 -2.44 -25.26
N SER A 236 -31.64 -2.44 -23.99
CA SER A 236 -31.98 -3.45 -22.98
C SER A 236 -31.61 -4.88 -23.44
N LEU A 237 -32.54 -5.60 -24.09
CA LEU A 237 -32.39 -6.96 -24.60
C LEU A 237 -32.79 -7.08 -26.08
N THR A 238 -32.89 -5.96 -26.79
CA THR A 238 -33.24 -5.91 -28.21
C THR A 238 -32.10 -5.29 -29.02
N LEU A 239 -31.68 -5.99 -30.08
CA LEU A 239 -30.66 -5.50 -31.01
C LEU A 239 -31.29 -4.57 -32.03
N GLN A 240 -30.74 -3.37 -32.20
CA GLN A 240 -31.09 -2.50 -33.31
C GLN A 240 -30.23 -2.90 -34.50
N VAL A 241 -30.85 -3.26 -35.63
CA VAL A 241 -30.16 -3.77 -36.81
C VAL A 241 -30.50 -2.98 -38.06
N LYS A 242 -29.53 -2.86 -38.97
CA LYS A 242 -29.71 -2.33 -40.32
C LYS A 242 -29.30 -3.37 -41.37
N PRO A 243 -29.86 -3.32 -42.59
CA PRO A 243 -29.40 -4.14 -43.70
C PRO A 243 -27.89 -4.01 -43.86
N ASP A 244 -27.18 -5.13 -43.99
CA ASP A 244 -25.75 -5.11 -44.24
C ASP A 244 -25.53 -4.83 -45.74
N GLU A 245 -25.24 -3.58 -46.08
CA GLU A 245 -25.05 -3.12 -47.48
C GLU A 245 -23.79 -3.70 -48.17
N GLY A 246 -23.19 -4.75 -47.59
CA GLY A 246 -22.01 -5.45 -48.10
C GLY A 246 -22.28 -6.49 -49.20
N GLU A 247 -23.52 -6.66 -49.65
CA GLU A 247 -23.85 -7.39 -50.88
C GLU A 247 -24.48 -6.45 -51.92
N GLY A 248 -23.65 -5.54 -52.44
CA GLY A 248 -23.77 -5.12 -53.82
C GLY A 248 -22.77 -5.90 -54.66
N VAL A 249 -23.24 -6.84 -55.48
CA VAL A 249 -23.06 -6.90 -56.95
C VAL A 249 -23.89 -8.08 -57.50
N ALA A 250 -24.80 -7.71 -58.41
CA ALA A 250 -25.66 -8.50 -59.31
C ALA A 250 -24.86 -9.41 -60.28
N PRO A 251 -25.44 -10.05 -61.33
CA PRO A 251 -26.84 -10.34 -61.67
C PRO A 251 -27.20 -11.84 -61.67
#